data_AF-A0A520M8K4-F1
#
_entry.id   AF-A0A520M8K4-F1
#
_cell.length_a   1.000
_cell.length_b   1.000
_cell.length_c   1.000
_cell.angle_alpha   90.00
_cell.angle_beta   90.00
_cell.angle_gamma   90.00
#
_symmetry.space_group_name_H-M   'P 1'
#
loop_
_entity.id
_entity.type
_entity.pdbx_description
1 polymer ?
#
loop_
_entity_poly.entity_id
_entity_poly.type
_entity_poly.pdbx_seq_one_letter_code
_entity_poly.pdbx_strand_id
1 'polypeptide(L)'
;MDRGNYNAIYEDPNFLELEPSDSENSLNVDEYQKAPSLEFDEQLASAQLQLKELKKQEEEIEKQKTELEHLRQMQNSFNRGKVEMTDNLQHAITLLERERLDAEQRILQYTRAQSIFNRTLEEITSLSPEDSNHSELHTQLEIAGNVIDDAREEYVRTLKHLDSLNSSEELSDNDTSSNLKVGSKSTTTFFYWFRSGFAFSLPLIVFATVAYTVYRFLLN
;
A
#
# COMPACT_ATOMS: atom_id res chain seq x y z
N MET A 1 2.69 35.32 -5.45
CA MET A 1 1.57 34.56 -4.87
C MET A 1 1.72 34.66 -3.37
N ASP A 2 0.79 35.42 -2.81
CA ASP A 2 0.84 36.03 -1.49
C ASP A 2 0.48 35.00 -0.42
N ARG A 3 1.31 34.88 0.63
CA ARG A 3 1.06 33.95 1.74
C ARG A 3 0.15 34.65 2.74
N GLY A 4 -1.13 34.26 2.68
CA GLY A 4 -2.17 34.70 3.61
C GLY A 4 -1.72 34.63 5.06
N ASN A 5 -1.73 35.81 5.64
CA ASN A 5 -1.52 36.19 7.03
C ASN A 5 -2.39 35.36 8.00
N TYR A 6 -1.76 34.60 8.90
CA TYR A 6 -2.41 34.00 10.07
C TYR A 6 -1.64 34.41 11.32
N ASN A 7 -2.05 35.52 11.93
CA ASN A 7 -2.18 35.68 13.38
C ASN A 7 -2.60 37.13 13.67
N ALA A 8 -3.91 37.38 13.64
CA ALA A 8 -4.44 38.46 14.45
C ALA A 8 -4.39 37.96 15.91
N ILE A 9 -3.31 38.30 16.60
CA ILE A 9 -3.27 38.30 18.06
C ILE A 9 -4.36 39.29 18.47
N TYR A 10 -5.49 38.79 18.96
CA TYR A 10 -6.41 39.62 19.70
C TYR A 10 -5.72 39.97 21.02
N GLU A 11 -4.97 41.06 21.03
CA GLU A 11 -4.67 41.79 22.24
C GLU A 11 -6.00 42.41 22.70
N ASP A 12 -6.67 41.74 23.63
CA ASP A 12 -7.77 42.33 24.36
C ASP A 12 -7.17 43.38 25.33
N PRO A 13 -7.50 44.67 25.19
CA PRO A 13 -6.82 45.74 25.92
C PRO A 13 -7.28 45.87 27.38
N ASN A 14 -8.11 44.96 27.90
CA ASN A 14 -8.55 44.98 29.30
C ASN A 14 -7.77 44.01 30.19
N PHE A 15 -6.44 44.08 30.10
CA PHE A 15 -5.56 43.51 31.13
C PHE A 15 -5.57 44.45 32.34
N LEU A 16 -6.43 44.13 33.32
CA LEU A 16 -6.37 44.52 34.74
C LEU A 16 -5.29 45.56 35.10
N GLU A 17 -5.65 46.83 34.97
CA GLU A 17 -4.91 47.95 35.52
C GLU A 17 -5.21 48.03 37.02
N LEU A 18 -4.36 47.41 37.83
CA LEU A 18 -4.33 47.58 39.29
C LEU A 18 -3.51 48.83 39.61
N GLU A 19 -4.17 49.99 39.69
CA GLU A 19 -3.64 51.21 40.30
C GLU A 19 -3.65 51.08 41.84
N PRO A 20 -2.52 51.25 42.56
CA PRO A 20 -2.52 51.43 44.00
C PRO A 20 -2.61 52.92 44.31
N SER A 21 -3.82 53.44 44.54
CA SER A 21 -4.00 54.79 45.06
C SER A 21 -4.04 54.78 46.58
N ASP A 22 -2.89 55.09 47.19
CA ASP A 22 -2.82 55.61 48.55
C ASP A 22 -3.55 56.95 48.61
N SER A 23 -4.61 57.04 49.42
CA SER A 23 -5.01 58.31 50.02
C SER A 23 -5.81 58.04 51.28
N GLU A 24 -5.22 58.47 52.40
CA GLU A 24 -5.82 58.52 53.72
C GLU A 24 -7.23 59.08 53.69
N ASN A 25 -8.14 58.46 54.46
CA ASN A 25 -9.25 59.20 54.99
C ASN A 25 -9.51 58.82 56.45
N SER A 26 -9.64 59.86 57.24
CA SER A 26 -9.66 59.95 58.69
C SER A 26 -10.68 59.05 59.37
N LEU A 27 -10.24 58.41 60.45
CA LEU A 27 -11.06 57.82 61.49
C LEU A 27 -12.02 58.88 62.09
N ASN A 28 -13.31 58.78 61.76
CA ASN A 28 -14.39 59.27 62.62
C ASN A 28 -15.15 58.05 63.13
N VAL A 29 -14.93 57.74 64.41
CA VAL A 29 -15.67 56.74 65.16
C VAL A 29 -16.79 57.49 65.87
N ASP A 30 -18.00 57.45 65.30
CA ASP A 30 -19.24 57.70 66.02
C ASP A 30 -20.27 56.65 65.60
N GLU A 31 -20.32 55.60 66.42
CA GLU A 31 -21.54 55.01 66.99
C GLU A 31 -22.84 55.15 66.18
N TYR A 32 -23.18 54.13 65.38
CA TYR A 32 -24.50 53.47 65.40
C TYR A 32 -24.36 52.05 64.83
N GLN A 33 -24.28 51.08 65.74
CA GLN A 33 -24.42 49.68 65.44
C GLN A 33 -25.85 49.40 64.96
N LYS A 34 -25.98 48.95 63.70
CA LYS A 34 -26.62 47.68 63.28
C LYS A 34 -27.12 47.77 61.82
N ALA A 35 -26.21 47.53 60.85
CA ALA A 35 -26.44 46.74 59.62
C ALA A 35 -25.29 46.75 58.56
N PRO A 36 -23.97 46.86 58.87
CA PRO A 36 -22.94 46.70 57.83
C PRO A 36 -22.62 45.23 57.51
N SER A 37 -22.96 44.28 58.38
CA SER A 37 -22.67 42.85 58.17
C SER A 37 -23.57 42.19 57.12
N LEU A 38 -24.81 42.67 56.99
CA LEU A 38 -25.81 42.06 56.10
C LEU A 38 -25.51 42.35 54.62
N GLU A 39 -25.04 43.56 54.32
CA GLU A 39 -24.66 43.97 52.96
C GLU A 39 -23.37 43.29 52.48
N PHE A 40 -22.41 43.06 53.40
CA PHE A 40 -21.19 42.28 53.12
C PHE A 40 -21.50 40.81 52.85
N ASP A 41 -22.41 40.21 53.62
CA ASP A 41 -22.85 38.82 53.38
C ASP A 41 -23.58 38.68 52.03
N GLU A 42 -24.33 39.70 51.61
CA GLU A 42 -25.01 39.73 50.30
C GLU A 42 -24.00 39.88 49.13
N GLN A 43 -22.97 40.72 49.29
CA GLN A 43 -21.88 40.82 48.31
C GLN A 43 -21.05 39.54 48.23
N LEU A 44 -20.76 38.89 49.36
CA LEU A 44 -20.09 37.60 49.38
C LEU A 44 -20.93 36.51 48.72
N ALA A 45 -22.23 36.46 48.99
CA ALA A 45 -23.16 35.51 48.39
C ALA A 45 -23.30 35.73 46.88
N SER A 46 -23.38 36.99 46.42
CA SER A 46 -23.43 37.32 45.00
C SER A 46 -22.12 37.02 44.27
N ALA A 47 -20.96 37.29 44.89
CA ALA A 47 -19.65 36.89 44.37
C ALA A 47 -19.50 35.35 44.28
N GLN A 48 -19.98 34.62 45.29
CA GLN A 48 -20.00 33.15 45.26
C GLN A 48 -20.91 32.60 44.16
N LEU A 49 -22.07 33.22 43.93
CA LEU A 49 -22.96 32.86 42.82
C LEU A 49 -22.31 33.14 41.46
N GLN A 50 -21.64 34.28 41.30
CA GLN A 50 -20.91 34.62 40.08
C GLN A 50 -19.76 33.64 39.82
N LEU A 51 -18.99 33.27 40.85
CA LEU A 51 -17.94 32.24 40.73
C LEU A 51 -18.50 30.87 40.33
N LYS A 52 -19.67 30.50 40.85
CA LYS A 52 -20.34 29.24 40.49
C LYS A 52 -20.80 29.24 39.02
N GLU A 53 -21.33 30.37 38.55
CA GLU A 53 -21.74 30.53 37.15
C GLU A 53 -20.52 30.52 36.22
N LEU A 54 -19.44 31.24 36.58
CA LEU A 54 -18.18 31.22 35.82
C LEU A 54 -17.58 29.83 35.73
N LYS A 55 -17.55 29.05 36.83
CA LYS A 55 -17.08 27.67 36.81
C LYS A 55 -17.91 26.76 35.90
N LYS A 56 -19.22 26.96 35.86
CA LYS A 56 -20.11 26.21 34.97
C LYS A 56 -19.85 26.57 33.50
N GLN A 57 -19.58 27.84 33.21
CA GLN A 57 -19.20 28.29 31.87
C GLN A 57 -17.82 27.75 31.46
N GLU A 58 -16.86 27.73 32.38
CA GLU A 58 -15.54 27.13 32.17
C GLU A 58 -15.65 25.63 31.81
N GLU A 59 -16.45 24.86 32.56
CA GLU A 59 -16.68 23.43 32.30
C GLU A 59 -17.33 23.20 30.93
N GLU A 60 -18.31 24.01 30.56
CA GLU A 60 -18.97 23.90 29.25
C GLU A 60 -18.01 24.26 28.10
N ILE A 61 -17.17 25.27 28.28
CA ILE A 61 -16.14 25.65 27.30
C ILE A 61 -15.09 24.56 27.17
N GLU A 62 -14.63 23.97 28.28
CA GLU A 62 -13.67 22.86 28.26
C GLU A 62 -14.24 21.66 27.52
N LYS A 63 -15.50 21.31 27.78
CA LYS A 63 -16.20 20.23 27.06
C LYS A 63 -16.27 20.50 25.56
N GLN A 64 -16.70 21.70 25.15
CA GLN A 64 -16.75 22.09 23.74
C GLN A 64 -15.37 22.06 23.07
N LYS A 65 -14.33 22.47 23.80
CA LYS A 65 -12.94 22.40 23.32
C LYS A 65 -12.51 20.95 23.08
N THR A 66 -12.77 20.05 24.03
CA THR A 66 -12.41 18.63 23.86
C THR A 66 -13.12 17.99 22.67
N GLU A 67 -14.40 18.31 22.45
CA GLU A 67 -15.17 17.83 21.31
C GLU A 67 -14.60 18.35 19.98
N LEU A 68 -14.27 19.64 19.91
CA LEU A 68 -13.64 20.24 18.73
C LEU A 68 -12.25 19.65 18.45
N GLU A 69 -11.44 19.40 19.48
CA GLU A 69 -10.13 18.78 19.33
C GLU A 69 -10.26 17.34 18.80
N HIS A 70 -11.20 16.56 19.33
CA HIS A 70 -11.49 15.22 18.85
C HIS A 70 -11.95 15.23 17.39
N LEU A 71 -12.86 16.15 17.02
CA LEU A 71 -13.33 16.28 15.64
C LEU A 71 -12.19 16.69 14.70
N ARG A 72 -11.32 17.61 15.11
CA ARG A 72 -10.12 17.99 14.35
C ARG A 72 -9.18 16.82 14.17
N GLN A 73 -8.97 16.00 15.20
CA GLN A 73 -8.14 14.81 15.10
C GLN A 73 -8.72 13.80 14.10
N MET A 74 -10.03 13.55 14.15
CA MET A 74 -10.73 12.69 13.17
C MET A 74 -10.63 13.25 11.75
N GLN A 75 -10.81 14.55 11.56
CA GLN A 75 -10.70 15.18 10.26
C GLN A 75 -9.27 15.06 9.70
N ASN A 76 -8.26 15.27 10.55
CA ASN A 76 -6.86 15.16 10.17
C ASN A 76 -6.48 13.71 9.79
N SER A 77 -6.93 12.72 10.57
CA SER A 77 -6.66 11.31 10.25
C SER A 77 -7.38 10.88 8.97
N PHE A 78 -8.63 11.31 8.77
CA PHE A 78 -9.38 11.08 7.55
C PHE A 78 -8.69 11.70 6.33
N ASN A 79 -8.32 12.98 6.41
CA ASN A 79 -7.65 13.68 5.29
C ASN A 79 -6.30 13.03 4.95
N ARG A 80 -5.52 12.66 5.97
CA ARG A 80 -4.26 11.94 5.77
C ARG A 80 -4.49 10.59 5.08
N GLY A 81 -5.41 9.78 5.60
CA GLY A 81 -5.73 8.48 5.02
C GLY A 81 -6.29 8.60 3.60
N LYS A 82 -7.06 9.65 3.31
CA LYS A 82 -7.57 9.94 1.97
C LYS A 82 -6.43 10.23 0.99
N VAL A 83 -5.48 11.09 1.36
CA VAL A 83 -4.31 11.41 0.51
C VAL A 83 -3.48 10.15 0.26
N GLU A 84 -3.12 9.44 1.34
CA GLU A 84 -2.34 8.20 1.25
C GLU A 84 -3.01 7.16 0.36
N MET A 85 -4.30 6.90 0.56
CA MET A 85 -5.03 5.92 -0.24
C MET A 85 -5.18 6.37 -1.69
N THR A 86 -5.38 7.68 -1.95
CA THR A 86 -5.45 8.20 -3.31
C THR A 86 -4.14 7.99 -4.05
N ASP A 87 -3.01 8.31 -3.40
CA ASP A 87 -1.67 8.14 -3.98
C ASP A 87 -1.37 6.65 -4.24
N ASN A 88 -1.67 5.78 -3.26
CA ASN A 88 -1.51 4.33 -3.40
C ASN A 88 -2.34 3.76 -4.56
N LEU A 89 -3.60 4.19 -4.69
CA LEU A 89 -4.48 3.74 -5.78
C LEU A 89 -4.00 4.25 -7.13
N GLN A 90 -3.55 5.51 -7.23
CA GLN A 90 -2.98 6.04 -8.47
C GLN A 90 -1.74 5.28 -8.90
N HIS A 91 -0.86 4.94 -7.94
CA HIS A 91 0.30 4.11 -8.20
C HIS A 91 -0.09 2.71 -8.69
N ALA A 92 -1.03 2.04 -8.01
CA ALA A 92 -1.50 0.71 -8.38
C ALA A 92 -2.16 0.70 -9.77
N ILE A 93 -2.98 1.71 -10.10
CA ILE A 93 -3.60 1.86 -11.43
C ILE A 93 -2.51 1.99 -12.50
N THR A 94 -1.49 2.80 -12.25
CA THR A 94 -0.38 3.01 -13.20
C THR A 94 0.41 1.73 -13.43
N LEU A 95 0.69 0.97 -12.36
CA LEU A 95 1.38 -0.31 -12.44
C LEU A 95 0.56 -1.34 -13.22
N LEU A 96 -0.74 -1.44 -12.91
CA LEU A 96 -1.66 -2.33 -13.61
C LEU A 96 -1.76 -2.00 -15.10
N GLU A 97 -1.81 -0.72 -15.45
CA GLU A 97 -1.86 -0.30 -16.85
C GLU A 97 -0.59 -0.69 -17.62
N ARG A 98 0.57 -0.56 -16.98
CA ARG A 98 1.83 -1.04 -17.56
C ARG A 98 1.82 -2.55 -17.77
N GLU A 99 1.42 -3.31 -16.76
CA GLU A 99 1.32 -4.77 -16.85
C GLU A 99 0.33 -5.21 -17.94
N ARG A 100 -0.80 -4.50 -18.08
CA ARG A 100 -1.78 -4.72 -19.15
C ARG A 100 -1.15 -4.52 -20.53
N LEU A 101 -0.43 -3.42 -20.74
CA LEU A 101 0.23 -3.14 -22.02
C LEU A 101 1.32 -4.18 -22.34
N ASP A 102 2.09 -4.59 -21.34
CA ASP A 102 3.12 -5.63 -21.48
C ASP A 102 2.47 -6.99 -21.86
N ALA A 103 1.36 -7.35 -21.22
CA ALA A 103 0.58 -8.54 -21.55
C ALA A 103 -0.03 -8.49 -22.96
N GLU A 104 -0.60 -7.35 -23.37
CA GLU A 104 -1.11 -7.15 -24.73
C GLU A 104 0.00 -7.30 -25.77
N GLN A 105 1.18 -6.74 -25.54
CA GLN A 105 2.33 -6.92 -26.42
C GLN A 105 2.73 -8.39 -26.53
N ARG A 106 2.73 -9.14 -25.43
CA ARG A 106 3.02 -10.59 -25.45
C ARG A 106 2.00 -11.36 -26.28
N ILE A 107 0.71 -11.05 -26.15
CA ILE A 107 -0.35 -11.67 -26.96
C ILE A 107 -0.08 -11.46 -28.46
N LEU A 108 0.34 -10.25 -28.86
CA LEU A 108 0.72 -9.98 -30.25
C LEU A 108 1.90 -10.85 -30.71
N GLN A 109 2.92 -11.02 -29.85
CA GLN A 109 4.08 -11.85 -30.15
C GLN A 109 3.71 -13.33 -30.28
N TYR A 110 2.84 -13.85 -29.40
CA TYR A 110 2.31 -15.20 -29.50
C TYR A 110 1.49 -15.41 -30.77
N THR A 111 0.64 -14.45 -31.11
CA THR A 111 -0.16 -14.47 -32.34
C THR A 111 0.73 -14.50 -33.58
N ARG A 112 1.82 -13.73 -33.57
CA ARG A 112 2.83 -13.75 -34.65
C ARG A 112 3.51 -15.12 -34.76
N ALA A 113 3.93 -15.71 -33.64
CA ALA A 113 4.53 -17.04 -33.64
C ALA A 113 3.55 -18.10 -34.15
N GLN A 114 2.27 -18.03 -33.76
CA GLN A 114 1.22 -18.91 -34.27
C GLN A 114 1.04 -18.77 -35.79
N SER A 115 1.02 -17.53 -36.31
CA SER A 115 0.95 -17.28 -37.74
C SER A 115 2.14 -17.89 -38.50
N ILE A 116 3.34 -17.82 -37.92
CA ILE A 116 4.53 -18.43 -38.50
C ILE A 116 4.36 -19.95 -38.56
N PHE A 117 3.96 -20.59 -37.45
CA PHE A 117 3.75 -22.04 -37.42
C PHE A 117 2.71 -22.51 -38.44
N ASN A 118 1.58 -21.81 -38.55
CA ASN A 118 0.57 -22.13 -39.53
C ASN A 118 1.10 -22.02 -40.96
N ARG A 119 1.87 -20.96 -41.26
CA ARG A 119 2.52 -20.78 -42.57
C ARG A 119 3.50 -21.92 -42.88
N THR A 120 4.38 -22.25 -41.94
CA THR A 120 5.35 -23.36 -42.13
C THR A 120 4.65 -24.71 -42.28
N LEU A 121 3.53 -24.91 -41.58
CA LEU A 121 2.73 -26.11 -41.72
C LEU A 121 2.08 -26.18 -43.10
N GLU A 122 1.47 -25.09 -43.57
CA GLU A 122 0.89 -24.99 -44.90
C GLU A 122 1.94 -25.29 -45.97
N GLU A 123 3.13 -24.69 -45.85
CA GLU A 123 4.25 -24.89 -46.76
C GLU A 123 4.66 -26.36 -46.84
N ILE A 124 4.84 -27.05 -45.71
CA ILE A 124 5.14 -28.49 -45.67
C ILE A 124 3.99 -29.32 -46.25
N THR A 125 2.73 -29.02 -45.89
CA THR A 125 1.58 -29.81 -46.35
C THR A 125 1.27 -29.63 -47.83
N SER A 126 1.73 -28.53 -48.44
CA SER A 126 1.61 -28.29 -49.88
C SER A 126 2.61 -29.11 -50.72
N LEU A 127 3.62 -29.72 -50.07
CA LEU A 127 4.60 -30.58 -50.73
C LEU A 127 3.95 -31.94 -51.06
N SER A 128 3.72 -32.20 -52.35
CA SER A 128 3.28 -33.51 -52.85
C SER A 128 4.27 -34.08 -53.88
N PRO A 129 5.45 -34.56 -53.45
CA PRO A 129 6.42 -35.15 -54.37
C PRO A 129 5.92 -36.46 -55.00
N GLU A 130 4.95 -37.14 -54.38
CA GLU A 130 4.35 -38.41 -54.83
C GLU A 130 3.57 -38.26 -56.15
N ASP A 131 3.04 -37.07 -56.46
CA ASP A 131 2.26 -36.81 -57.68
C ASP A 131 3.15 -36.48 -58.90
N SER A 132 4.48 -36.53 -58.73
CA SER A 132 5.46 -36.06 -59.71
C SER A 132 5.82 -37.11 -60.76
N ASN A 133 5.99 -36.69 -62.01
CA ASN A 133 6.46 -37.57 -63.08
C ASN A 133 7.89 -38.07 -62.81
N HIS A 134 8.21 -39.29 -63.24
CA HIS A 134 9.44 -40.01 -62.88
C HIS A 134 10.73 -39.32 -63.36
N SER A 135 10.64 -38.41 -64.35
CA SER A 135 11.75 -37.58 -64.83
C SER A 135 12.05 -36.36 -63.94
N GLU A 136 11.09 -35.89 -63.16
CA GLU A 136 11.19 -34.67 -62.33
C GLU A 136 11.23 -34.97 -60.84
N LEU A 137 10.95 -36.22 -60.44
CA LEU A 137 10.91 -36.67 -59.06
C LEU A 137 12.17 -36.32 -58.26
N HIS A 138 13.36 -36.51 -58.84
CA HIS A 138 14.61 -36.20 -58.14
C HIS A 138 14.74 -34.72 -57.78
N THR A 139 14.44 -33.83 -58.74
CA THR A 139 14.49 -32.38 -58.54
C THR A 139 13.42 -31.93 -57.54
N GLN A 140 12.21 -32.48 -57.63
CA GLN A 140 11.13 -32.15 -56.68
C GLN A 140 11.44 -32.64 -55.26
N LEU A 141 12.11 -33.78 -55.11
CA LEU A 141 12.52 -34.29 -53.80
C LEU A 141 13.61 -33.42 -53.16
N GLU A 142 14.54 -32.89 -53.96
CA GLU A 142 15.54 -31.92 -53.51
C GLU A 142 14.89 -30.60 -53.05
N ILE A 143 13.92 -30.08 -53.82
CA ILE A 143 13.15 -28.89 -53.45
C ILE A 143 12.35 -29.13 -52.16
N ALA A 144 11.62 -30.25 -52.07
CA ALA A 144 10.87 -30.62 -50.87
C ALA A 144 11.79 -30.78 -49.65
N GLY A 145 12.98 -31.35 -49.84
CA GLY A 145 14.00 -31.44 -48.80
C GLY A 145 14.43 -30.07 -48.28
N ASN A 146 14.75 -29.14 -49.18
CA ASN A 146 15.12 -27.77 -48.81
C ASN A 146 13.99 -27.05 -48.05
N VAL A 147 12.73 -27.18 -48.50
CA VAL A 147 11.57 -26.58 -47.81
C VAL A 147 11.40 -27.14 -46.40
N ILE A 148 11.62 -28.44 -46.20
CA ILE A 148 11.55 -29.07 -44.87
C ILE A 148 12.69 -28.56 -43.96
N ASP A 149 13.89 -28.39 -44.50
CA ASP A 149 15.03 -27.87 -43.74
C ASP A 149 14.81 -26.40 -43.34
N ASP A 150 14.32 -25.57 -44.26
CA ASP A 150 13.92 -24.18 -43.97
C ASP A 150 12.84 -24.11 -42.89
N ALA A 151 11.81 -24.97 -42.98
CA ALA A 151 10.76 -25.04 -41.98
C ALA A 151 11.28 -25.50 -40.60
N ARG A 152 12.27 -26.40 -40.55
CA ARG A 152 12.93 -26.82 -39.31
C ARG A 152 13.69 -25.67 -38.66
N GLU A 153 14.42 -24.89 -39.45
CA GLU A 153 15.11 -23.70 -38.95
C GLU A 153 14.13 -22.66 -38.40
N GLU A 154 13.04 -22.40 -39.13
CA GLU A 154 12.02 -21.45 -38.71
C GLU A 154 11.33 -21.88 -37.42
N TYR A 155 11.02 -23.18 -37.27
CA TYR A 155 10.48 -23.75 -36.03
C TYR A 155 11.42 -23.56 -34.83
N VAL A 156 12.71 -23.88 -34.97
CA VAL A 156 13.68 -23.71 -33.87
C VAL A 156 13.86 -22.23 -33.53
N ARG A 157 13.88 -21.35 -34.54
CA ARG A 157 14.01 -19.90 -34.36
C ARG A 157 12.82 -19.33 -33.60
N THR A 158 11.59 -19.69 -33.97
CA THR A 158 10.38 -19.23 -33.27
C THR A 158 10.29 -19.80 -31.87
N LEU A 159 10.67 -21.06 -31.63
CA LEU A 159 10.68 -21.64 -30.29
C LEU A 159 11.65 -20.90 -29.36
N LYS A 160 12.87 -20.60 -29.84
CA LYS A 160 13.84 -19.77 -29.09
C LYS A 160 13.31 -18.37 -28.80
N HIS A 161 12.59 -17.78 -29.75
CA HIS A 161 11.96 -16.48 -29.53
C HIS A 161 10.89 -16.55 -28.42
N LEU A 162 10.04 -17.57 -28.43
CA LEU A 162 9.03 -17.79 -27.38
C LEU A 162 9.67 -18.01 -26.00
N ASP A 163 10.76 -18.78 -25.93
CA ASP A 163 11.49 -19.00 -24.69
C ASP A 163 12.11 -17.70 -24.12
N SER A 164 12.63 -16.84 -25.01
CA SER A 164 13.14 -15.52 -24.61
C SER A 164 12.05 -14.57 -24.10
N LEU A 165 10.82 -14.68 -24.62
CA LEU A 165 9.68 -13.89 -24.15
C LEU A 165 9.26 -14.29 -22.73
N ASN A 166 9.25 -15.60 -22.43
CA ASN A 166 8.94 -16.12 -21.11
C ASN A 166 10.04 -15.83 -20.08
N SER A 167 11.32 -15.97 -20.48
CA SER A 167 12.45 -15.68 -19.58
C SER A 167 12.55 -14.20 -19.21
N SER A 168 12.09 -13.30 -20.07
CA SER A 168 12.06 -11.86 -19.80
C SER A 168 11.05 -11.47 -18.71
N GLU A 169 10.06 -12.32 -18.44
CA GLU A 169 9.03 -12.11 -17.40
C GLU A 169 9.58 -12.34 -16.00
N GLU A 170 10.30 -13.46 -15.78
CA GLU A 170 10.85 -13.80 -14.47
C GLU A 170 11.84 -12.76 -13.93
N LEU A 171 12.49 -12.01 -14.82
CA LEU A 171 13.42 -10.93 -14.45
C LEU A 171 12.71 -9.62 -14.15
N SER A 172 11.54 -9.35 -14.74
CA SER A 172 10.79 -8.11 -14.55
C SER A 172 9.97 -8.11 -13.25
N ASP A 173 9.55 -9.28 -12.77
CA ASP A 173 8.73 -9.41 -11.55
C ASP A 173 9.53 -9.24 -10.24
N ASN A 174 10.86 -9.37 -10.29
CA ASN A 174 11.71 -9.29 -9.09
C ASN A 174 11.90 -7.83 -8.60
N ASP A 175 11.92 -6.86 -9.51
CA ASP A 175 12.17 -5.44 -9.19
C ASP A 175 10.93 -4.69 -8.66
N THR A 176 9.72 -5.28 -8.76
CA THR A 176 8.47 -4.62 -8.36
C THR A 176 8.11 -4.84 -6.88
N SER A 177 8.88 -5.65 -6.16
CA SER A 177 8.62 -6.01 -4.75
C SER A 177 9.35 -5.13 -3.72
N SER A 178 9.76 -3.91 -4.09
CA SER A 178 10.37 -2.95 -3.16
C SER A 178 9.60 -1.62 -3.07
N ASN A 179 8.53 -1.58 -2.28
CA ASN A 179 8.19 -0.39 -1.46
C ASN A 179 7.11 -0.59 -0.39
N LEU A 180 6.71 -1.82 -0.06
CA LEU A 180 5.90 -2.12 1.12
C LEU A 180 6.75 -2.80 2.18
N LYS A 181 7.67 -2.04 2.81
CA LYS A 181 8.33 -2.46 4.05
C LYS A 181 7.95 -1.52 5.20
N VAL A 182 6.82 -1.84 5.82
CA VAL A 182 6.76 -1.87 7.29
C VAL A 182 7.89 -2.78 7.78
N GLY A 183 8.67 -2.30 8.74
CA GLY A 183 9.95 -2.87 9.11
C GLY A 183 9.91 -4.37 9.44
N SER A 184 10.76 -5.14 8.79
CA SER A 184 11.55 -6.21 9.42
C SER A 184 12.67 -6.65 8.50
N LYS A 185 13.77 -7.07 9.11
CA LYS A 185 15.07 -7.39 8.50
C LYS A 185 14.98 -8.36 7.33
N SER A 186 15.70 -8.00 6.28
CA SER A 186 16.09 -8.85 5.16
C SER A 186 16.92 -10.05 5.65
N THR A 187 16.34 -11.25 5.69
CA THR A 187 17.04 -12.56 5.63
C THR A 187 16.08 -13.68 5.19
N THR A 188 15.39 -13.58 4.06
CA THR A 188 14.47 -14.65 3.61
C THR A 188 14.49 -14.86 2.10
N THR A 189 15.66 -15.18 1.54
CA THR A 189 15.75 -15.60 0.13
C THR A 189 16.24 -17.04 -0.02
N PHE A 190 17.06 -17.55 0.91
CA PHE A 190 17.51 -18.95 0.86
C PHE A 190 16.58 -19.95 1.57
N PHE A 191 16.01 -19.59 2.73
CA PHE A 191 15.15 -20.52 3.51
C PHE A 191 13.76 -20.75 2.91
N TYR A 192 13.25 -19.82 2.10
CA TYR A 192 11.90 -19.91 1.52
C TYR A 192 11.84 -20.90 0.35
N TRP A 193 12.85 -20.87 -0.54
CA TRP A 193 13.00 -21.86 -1.60
C TRP A 193 13.29 -23.27 -1.05
N PHE A 194 14.06 -23.37 0.04
CA PHE A 194 14.29 -24.65 0.73
C PHE A 194 13.01 -25.20 1.41
N ARG A 195 12.15 -24.32 1.95
CA ARG A 195 10.84 -24.70 2.54
C ARG A 195 9.88 -25.26 1.49
N SER A 196 9.86 -24.66 0.29
CA SER A 196 9.02 -25.15 -0.82
C SER A 196 9.42 -26.55 -1.29
N GLY A 197 10.71 -26.90 -1.27
CA GLY A 197 11.17 -28.27 -1.56
C GLY A 197 10.90 -29.28 -0.44
N PHE A 198 10.80 -28.84 0.83
CA PHE A 198 10.68 -29.72 1.98
C PHE A 198 9.27 -30.30 2.17
N ALA A 199 8.22 -29.62 1.69
CA ALA A 199 6.83 -30.05 1.85
C ALA A 199 6.52 -31.43 1.21
N PHE A 200 7.25 -31.80 0.15
CA PHE A 200 7.07 -33.10 -0.51
C PHE A 200 7.87 -34.24 0.14
N SER A 201 8.99 -33.93 0.83
CA SER A 201 9.87 -34.94 1.46
C SER A 201 9.49 -35.27 2.92
N LEU A 202 8.72 -34.41 3.58
CA LEU A 202 8.33 -34.54 4.99
C LEU A 202 7.50 -35.81 5.28
N PRO A 203 6.50 -36.20 4.46
CA PRO A 203 5.76 -37.44 4.70
C PRO A 203 6.67 -38.67 4.64
N LEU A 204 7.66 -38.68 3.73
CA LEU A 204 8.58 -39.79 3.53
C LEU A 204 9.53 -39.97 4.73
N ILE A 205 10.08 -38.87 5.24
CA ILE A 205 10.97 -38.89 6.42
C ILE A 205 10.22 -39.32 7.67
N VAL A 206 9.00 -38.82 7.89
CA VAL A 206 8.16 -39.27 9.03
C VAL A 206 7.90 -40.76 8.93
N PHE A 207 7.53 -41.27 7.74
CA PHE A 207 7.29 -42.70 7.54
C PHE A 207 8.54 -43.56 7.81
N ALA A 208 9.71 -43.12 7.33
CA ALA A 208 10.98 -43.81 7.55
C ALA A 208 11.37 -43.85 9.04
N THR A 209 11.17 -42.75 9.78
CA THR A 209 11.48 -42.72 11.22
C THR A 209 10.57 -43.65 12.03
N VAL A 210 9.27 -43.70 11.73
CA VAL A 210 8.32 -44.61 12.39
C VAL A 210 8.64 -46.07 12.07
N ALA A 211 8.94 -46.39 10.81
CA ALA A 211 9.34 -47.74 10.44
C ALA A 211 10.62 -48.19 11.17
N TYR A 212 11.60 -47.28 11.32
CA TYR A 212 12.84 -47.58 12.04
C TYR A 212 12.62 -47.82 13.54
N THR A 213 11.77 -47.03 14.21
CA THR A 213 11.49 -47.23 15.64
C THR A 213 10.75 -48.54 15.88
N VAL A 214 9.78 -48.89 15.04
CA VAL A 214 9.10 -50.18 15.10
C VAL A 214 10.07 -51.34 14.88
N TYR A 215 10.93 -51.26 13.85
CA TYR A 215 11.94 -52.27 13.60
C TYR A 215 12.90 -52.44 14.78
N ARG A 216 13.39 -51.34 15.35
CA ARG A 216 14.27 -51.37 16.53
C ARG A 216 13.58 -51.94 17.77
N PHE A 217 12.29 -51.67 17.96
CA PHE A 217 11.52 -52.22 19.06
C PHE A 217 11.24 -53.73 18.89
N LEU A 218 11.05 -54.19 17.66
CA LEU A 218 10.78 -55.60 17.36
C LEU A 218 12.06 -56.47 17.41
N LEU A 219 13.23 -55.86 17.20
CA LEU A 219 14.53 -56.54 17.23
C LEU A 219 15.20 -56.51 18.62
N ASN A 220 14.62 -55.80 19.60
CA ASN A 220 15.16 -55.64 20.96
C ASN A 220 14.24 -56.26 22.00
#